data_AF-A0A0D0D6F9-F1
#
_entry.id   AF-A0A0D0D6F9-F1
#
_cell.length_a   1.000
_cell.length_b   1.000
_cell.length_c   1.000
_cell.angle_alpha   90.00
_cell.angle_beta   90.00
_cell.angle_gamma   90.00
#
_symmetry.space_group_name_H-M   'P 1'
#
loop_
_entity.id
_entity.type
_entity.pdbx_description
1 polymer ?
#
loop_
_entity_poly.entity_id
_entity_poly.type
_entity_poly.pdbx_seq_one_letter_code
_entity_poly.pdbx_strand_id
1 'polypeptide(L)'
;LCKLAFKIIHSMTIVLPARQKILSELRMTVSFMPRDVATRWNLTFDMLEYALKHRRAVDVVTQQHELGLRKFELSDNEWLVIEQLYSILKDATLFFSRSTPNLATVIPAMDHIDQQLTTYAHDKKYLRSIRSGVSLAKKTLNHYYSLTDSSEVYRIAMSK
;
A
#
# COMPACT_ATOMS: atom_id res chain seq x y z
N LEU A 1 6.52 -8.69 2.24
CA LEU A 1 6.71 -7.57 3.18
C LEU A 1 6.02 -7.76 4.54
N CYS A 2 4.70 -7.94 4.65
CA CYS A 2 4.02 -8.06 5.97
C CYS A 2 4.58 -9.17 6.87
N LYS A 3 4.85 -10.35 6.31
CA LYS A 3 5.46 -11.49 7.03
C LYS A 3 6.90 -11.19 7.48
N LEU A 4 7.65 -10.43 6.68
CA LEU A 4 9.00 -9.98 7.02
C LEU A 4 8.95 -8.98 8.18
N ALA A 5 8.09 -7.95 8.09
CA ALA A 5 7.86 -6.98 9.16
C ALA A 5 7.51 -7.68 10.48
N PHE A 6 6.58 -8.63 10.43
CA PHE A 6 6.17 -9.42 11.58
C PHE A 6 7.35 -10.19 12.17
N LYS A 7 8.13 -10.93 11.36
CA LYS A 7 9.26 -11.73 11.85
C LYS A 7 10.36 -10.87 12.48
N ILE A 8 10.62 -9.68 11.91
CA ILE A 8 11.61 -8.74 12.46
C ILE A 8 11.18 -8.25 13.84
N ILE A 9 9.92 -7.80 13.98
CA ILE A 9 9.42 -7.24 15.25
C ILE A 9 9.39 -8.29 16.36
N HIS A 10 9.05 -9.53 16.03
CA HIS A 10 8.93 -10.62 17.01
C HIS A 10 10.26 -11.32 17.32
N SER A 11 11.37 -10.90 16.69
CA SER A 11 12.73 -11.37 17.01
C SER A 11 13.55 -10.22 17.58
N MET A 12 13.18 -9.84 18.81
CA MET A 12 13.74 -8.68 19.51
C MET A 12 15.23 -8.81 19.83
N THR A 13 15.75 -10.04 19.93
CA THR A 13 17.12 -10.31 20.39
C THR A 13 18.14 -10.51 19.27
N ILE A 14 17.70 -10.94 18.08
CA ILE A 14 18.61 -11.33 16.99
C ILE A 14 18.36 -10.46 15.75
N VAL A 15 17.17 -10.57 15.17
CA VAL A 15 16.88 -9.94 13.87
C VAL A 15 16.69 -8.44 13.99
N LEU A 16 16.00 -7.98 15.04
CA LEU A 16 15.73 -6.55 15.22
C LEU A 16 17.02 -5.73 15.46
N PRO A 17 17.94 -6.13 16.37
CA PRO A 17 19.21 -5.42 16.56
C PRO A 17 20.10 -5.47 15.30
N ALA A 18 20.17 -6.62 14.63
CA ALA A 18 20.92 -6.77 13.39
C ALA A 18 20.44 -5.80 12.30
N ARG A 19 19.12 -5.67 12.13
CA ARG A 19 18.53 -4.69 11.21
C ARG A 19 18.86 -3.25 11.62
N GLN A 20 18.76 -2.90 12.90
CA GLN A 20 19.09 -1.54 13.35
C GLN A 20 20.54 -1.20 13.07
N LYS A 21 21.46 -2.17 13.25
CA LYS A 21 22.87 -2.03 12.89
C LYS A 21 23.05 -1.78 11.39
N ILE A 22 22.40 -2.58 10.54
CA ILE A 22 22.43 -2.41 9.07
C ILE A 22 21.89 -1.03 8.65
N LEU A 23 20.79 -0.57 9.25
CA LEU A 23 20.24 0.76 8.96
C LEU A 23 21.24 1.87 9.32
N SER A 24 21.92 1.77 10.46
CA SER A 24 22.96 2.70 10.88
C SER A 24 24.17 2.68 9.93
N GLU A 25 24.63 1.49 9.52
CA GLU A 25 25.75 1.32 8.56
C GLU A 25 25.42 1.93 7.20
N LEU A 26 24.18 1.77 6.73
CA LEU A 26 23.68 2.37 5.50
C LEU A 26 23.34 3.87 5.63
N ARG A 27 23.58 4.48 6.81
CA ARG A 27 23.24 5.89 7.14
C ARG A 27 21.77 6.22 6.88
N MET A 28 20.88 5.26 7.11
CA MET A 28 19.43 5.43 6.97
C MET A 28 18.80 5.72 8.34
N THR A 29 17.62 6.32 8.35
CA THR A 29 16.87 6.55 9.59
C THR A 29 16.52 5.21 10.24
N VAL A 30 16.96 5.02 11.48
CA VAL A 30 16.62 3.82 12.26
C VAL A 30 15.16 3.92 12.70
N SER A 31 14.29 3.15 12.07
CA SER A 31 12.89 3.07 12.43
C SER A 31 12.33 1.67 12.25
N PHE A 32 11.19 1.41 12.88
CA PHE A 32 10.45 0.17 12.67
C PHE A 32 9.76 0.18 11.30
N MET A 33 9.67 -1.00 10.69
CA MET A 33 8.81 -1.17 9.51
C MET A 33 7.35 -1.11 9.97
N PRO A 34 6.48 -0.34 9.30
CA PRO A 34 5.05 -0.35 9.57
C PRO A 34 4.48 -1.77 9.48
N ARG A 35 3.61 -2.12 10.42
CA ARG A 35 2.89 -3.39 10.40
C ARG A 35 1.52 -3.15 9.79
N ASP A 36 1.09 -4.05 8.91
CA ASP A 36 -0.29 -4.06 8.41
C ASP A 36 -1.25 -4.48 9.53
N VAL A 37 -2.33 -3.72 9.71
CA VAL A 37 -3.38 -3.95 10.69
C VAL A 37 -4.70 -3.80 9.95
N ALA A 38 -5.52 -4.84 9.98
CA ALA A 38 -6.74 -4.92 9.18
C ALA A 38 -7.71 -3.73 9.38
N THR A 39 -7.70 -3.11 10.56
CA THR A 39 -8.59 -1.98 10.90
C THR A 39 -8.06 -0.61 10.47
N ARG A 40 -6.85 -0.53 9.93
CA ARG A 40 -6.23 0.74 9.49
C ARG A 40 -5.90 0.65 8.01
N TRP A 41 -6.81 1.17 7.19
CA TRP A 41 -6.84 0.97 5.74
C TRP A 41 -5.63 1.53 4.96
N ASN A 42 -4.83 2.43 5.55
CA ASN A 42 -3.65 3.02 4.91
C ASN A 42 -2.34 2.27 5.18
N LEU A 43 -2.33 1.24 6.04
CA LEU A 43 -1.08 0.61 6.46
C LEU A 43 -0.37 -0.17 5.36
N THR A 44 -1.12 -0.71 4.40
CA THR A 44 -0.50 -1.32 3.22
C THR A 44 0.26 -0.27 2.42
N PHE A 45 -0.30 0.92 2.20
CA PHE A 45 0.38 2.03 1.54
C PHE A 45 1.65 2.45 2.30
N ASP A 46 1.53 2.69 3.62
CA ASP A 46 2.65 3.10 4.47
C ASP A 46 3.79 2.06 4.45
N MET A 47 3.44 0.77 4.43
CA MET A 47 4.44 -0.31 4.38
C MET A 47 5.15 -0.37 3.04
N LEU A 48 4.43 -0.21 1.92
CA LEU A 48 5.05 -0.17 0.60
C LEU A 48 5.96 1.05 0.47
N GLU A 49 5.51 2.22 0.94
CA GLU A 49 6.34 3.42 0.95
C GLU A 49 7.62 3.20 1.77
N TYR A 50 7.49 2.64 2.96
CA TYR A 50 8.62 2.33 3.81
C TYR A 50 9.59 1.35 3.15
N ALA A 51 9.08 0.26 2.57
CA ALA A 51 9.88 -0.75 1.91
C ALA A 51 10.66 -0.18 0.71
N LEU A 52 10.03 0.68 -0.09
CA LEU A 52 10.70 1.35 -1.22
C LEU A 52 11.79 2.30 -0.75
N LYS A 53 11.53 3.12 0.28
CA LYS A 53 12.55 4.00 0.90
C LYS A 53 13.73 3.21 1.47
N HIS A 54 13.48 1.99 1.96
CA HIS A 54 14.46 1.13 2.63
C HIS A 54 14.88 -0.09 1.81
N ARG A 55 14.73 -0.06 0.46
CA ARG A 55 14.99 -1.22 -0.41
C ARG A 55 16.34 -1.89 -0.16
N ARG A 56 17.42 -1.09 -0.16
CA ARG A 56 18.79 -1.58 0.14
C ARG A 56 18.88 -2.28 1.49
N ALA A 57 18.27 -1.71 2.53
CA ALA A 57 18.29 -2.31 3.86
C ALA A 57 17.49 -3.62 3.90
N VAL A 58 16.35 -3.69 3.19
CA VAL A 58 15.56 -4.93 3.06
C VAL A 58 16.37 -6.01 2.36
N ASP A 59 17.06 -5.68 1.27
CA ASP A 59 17.90 -6.64 0.53
C ASP A 59 19.04 -7.17 1.41
N VAL A 60 19.81 -6.28 2.05
CA VAL A 60 20.92 -6.68 2.95
C VAL A 60 20.44 -7.54 4.12
N VAL A 61 19.34 -7.15 4.77
CA VAL A 61 18.76 -7.91 5.91
C VAL A 61 18.29 -9.30 5.47
N THR A 62 17.71 -9.43 4.28
CA THR A 62 17.20 -10.71 3.80
C THR A 62 18.29 -11.63 3.27
N GLN A 63 19.40 -11.07 2.75
CA GLN A 63 20.55 -11.82 2.26
C GLN A 63 21.47 -12.37 3.36
N GLN A 64 21.43 -11.80 4.58
CA GLN A 64 22.20 -12.33 5.71
C GLN A 64 21.72 -13.73 6.12
N HIS A 65 22.55 -14.74 5.85
CA HIS A 65 22.24 -16.14 6.11
C HIS A 65 21.93 -16.41 7.59
N GLU A 66 22.67 -15.76 8.49
CA GLU A 66 22.54 -15.89 9.94
C GLU A 66 21.15 -15.50 10.48
N LEU A 67 20.43 -14.62 9.78
CA LEU A 67 19.11 -14.15 10.21
C LEU A 67 17.97 -15.09 9.77
N GLY A 68 18.25 -16.07 8.90
CA GLY A 68 17.24 -16.99 8.38
C GLY A 68 16.07 -16.27 7.69
N LEU A 69 16.37 -15.15 7.00
CA LEU A 69 15.39 -14.29 6.33
C LEU A 69 15.40 -14.43 4.80
N ARG A 70 16.29 -15.24 4.23
CA ARG A 70 16.45 -15.43 2.79
C ARG A 70 15.18 -15.78 2.03
N LYS A 71 14.25 -16.49 2.67
CA LYS A 71 12.93 -16.80 2.10
C LYS A 71 12.02 -15.57 1.86
N PHE A 72 12.43 -14.39 2.32
CA PHE A 72 11.74 -13.12 2.14
C PHE A 72 12.51 -12.17 1.23
N GLU A 73 13.59 -12.62 0.61
CA GLU A 73 14.30 -11.88 -0.43
C GLU A 73 13.33 -11.62 -1.59
N LEU A 74 13.31 -10.39 -2.07
CA LEU A 74 12.42 -9.95 -3.13
C LEU A 74 13.21 -9.88 -4.44
N SER A 75 12.68 -10.52 -5.47
CA SER A 75 13.19 -10.41 -6.83
C SER A 75 12.91 -9.02 -7.42
N ASP A 76 13.63 -8.64 -8.48
CA ASP A 76 13.39 -7.38 -9.20
C ASP A 76 11.95 -7.28 -9.73
N ASN A 77 11.36 -8.40 -10.14
CA ASN A 77 9.96 -8.45 -10.57
C ASN A 77 8.99 -8.16 -9.42
N GLU A 78 9.28 -8.65 -8.21
CA GLU A 78 8.45 -8.35 -7.03
C GLU A 78 8.61 -6.90 -6.58
N TRP A 79 9.82 -6.34 -6.69
CA TRP A 79 10.03 -4.92 -6.47
C TRP A 79 9.26 -4.05 -7.47
N LEU A 80 9.23 -4.44 -8.75
CA LEU A 80 8.41 -3.76 -9.76
C LEU A 80 6.91 -3.82 -9.42
N VAL A 81 6.42 -4.96 -8.94
CA VAL A 81 5.03 -5.09 -8.47
C VAL A 81 4.76 -4.14 -7.30
N ILE A 82 5.69 -4.03 -6.34
CA ILE A 82 5.59 -3.12 -5.19
C ILE A 82 5.53 -1.66 -5.65
N GLU A 83 6.40 -1.26 -6.59
CA GLU A 83 6.42 0.10 -7.14
C GLU A 83 5.10 0.46 -7.83
N GLN A 84 4.57 -0.45 -8.66
CA GLN A 84 3.30 -0.25 -9.35
C GLN A 84 2.11 -0.18 -8.38
N LEU A 85 2.10 -1.06 -7.37
CA LEU A 85 1.06 -1.06 -6.35
C LEU A 85 1.12 0.22 -5.48
N TYR A 86 2.32 0.68 -5.13
CA TYR A 86 2.51 1.94 -4.42
C TYR A 86 1.93 3.11 -5.22
N SER A 87 2.21 3.20 -6.53
CA SER A 87 1.68 4.27 -7.39
C SER A 87 0.14 4.31 -7.34
N ILE A 88 -0.52 3.17 -7.47
CA ILE A 88 -1.98 3.08 -7.48
C ILE A 88 -2.57 3.48 -6.13
N LEU A 89 -1.98 3.01 -5.03
CA LEU A 89 -2.47 3.31 -3.68
C LEU A 89 -2.18 4.75 -3.27
N LYS A 90 -1.09 5.35 -3.74
CA LYS A 90 -0.69 6.72 -3.39
C LYS A 90 -1.76 7.73 -3.70
N ASP A 91 -2.34 7.67 -4.89
CA ASP A 91 -3.33 8.67 -5.32
C ASP A 91 -4.61 8.57 -4.47
N ALA A 92 -5.09 7.36 -4.24
CA ALA A 92 -6.25 7.11 -3.39
C ALA A 92 -6.01 7.55 -1.95
N THR A 93 -4.88 7.17 -1.35
CA THR A 93 -4.55 7.51 0.03
C THR A 93 -4.34 9.01 0.23
N LEU A 94 -3.63 9.69 -0.69
CA LEU A 94 -3.43 11.14 -0.60
C LEU A 94 -4.73 11.92 -0.75
N PHE A 95 -5.65 11.47 -1.61
CA PHE A 95 -6.94 12.11 -1.80
C PHE A 95 -7.77 12.12 -0.49
N PHE A 96 -7.91 10.95 0.15
CA PHE A 96 -8.66 10.84 1.42
C PHE A 96 -7.96 11.51 2.59
N SER A 97 -6.63 11.65 2.54
CA SER A 97 -5.88 12.32 3.61
C SER A 97 -6.05 13.86 3.62
N ARG A 98 -6.48 14.45 2.49
CA ARG A 98 -6.67 15.90 2.34
C ARG A 98 -8.06 16.39 2.71
N SER A 99 -9.04 15.49 2.69
CA SER A 99 -10.46 15.87 2.77
C SER A 99 -10.95 15.78 4.21
N THR A 100 -11.64 16.81 4.69
CA THR A 100 -12.62 16.65 5.79
C THR A 100 -13.80 15.90 5.20
N PRO A 101 -13.95 14.58 5.46
CA PRO A 101 -14.96 13.80 4.76
C PRO A 101 -16.32 14.29 5.21
N ASN A 102 -17.11 14.82 4.27
CA ASN A 102 -18.52 15.05 4.48
C ASN A 102 -19.31 14.22 3.46
N LEU A 103 -20.58 14.01 3.75
CA LEU A 103 -21.42 13.10 2.98
C LEU A 103 -21.50 13.49 1.48
N ALA A 104 -21.46 14.79 1.16
CA ALA A 104 -21.48 15.30 -0.21
C ALA A 104 -20.16 15.08 -0.97
N THR A 105 -19.03 14.93 -0.28
CA THR A 105 -17.72 14.71 -0.92
C THR A 105 -17.48 13.27 -1.36
N VAL A 106 -18.33 12.33 -0.95
CA VAL A 106 -18.14 10.89 -1.22
C VAL A 106 -18.28 10.56 -2.71
N ILE A 107 -19.30 11.09 -3.40
CA ILE A 107 -19.51 10.79 -4.83
C ILE A 107 -18.36 11.37 -5.69
N PRO A 108 -17.96 12.64 -5.55
CA PRO A 108 -16.79 13.17 -6.24
C PRO A 108 -15.49 12.38 -5.97
N ALA A 109 -15.31 11.89 -4.74
CA ALA A 109 -14.18 11.04 -4.39
C ALA A 109 -14.21 9.71 -5.16
N MET A 110 -15.39 9.06 -5.20
CA MET A 110 -15.58 7.80 -5.91
C MET A 110 -15.38 7.97 -7.42
N ASP A 111 -15.90 9.05 -8.02
CA ASP A 111 -15.69 9.36 -9.45
C ASP A 111 -14.22 9.56 -9.78
N HIS A 112 -13.49 10.28 -8.92
CA HIS A 112 -12.05 10.47 -9.10
C HIS A 112 -11.29 9.14 -9.05
N ILE A 113 -11.60 8.29 -8.06
CA ILE A 113 -10.97 6.96 -7.94
C ILE A 113 -11.33 6.09 -9.15
N ASP A 114 -12.58 6.14 -9.62
CA ASP A 114 -13.02 5.39 -10.79
C ASP A 114 -12.22 5.77 -12.06
N GLN A 115 -12.01 7.07 -12.27
CA GLN A 115 -11.19 7.58 -13.37
C GLN A 115 -9.73 7.14 -13.26
N GLN A 116 -9.14 7.19 -12.07
CA GLN A 116 -7.76 6.75 -11.83
C GLN A 116 -7.62 5.24 -12.08
N LEU A 117 -8.50 4.41 -11.50
CA LEU A 117 -8.48 2.96 -11.73
C LEU A 117 -8.69 2.62 -13.22
N THR A 118 -9.54 3.37 -13.91
CA THR A 118 -9.73 3.20 -15.37
C THR A 118 -8.43 3.50 -16.12
N THR A 119 -7.74 4.57 -15.77
CA THR A 119 -6.45 4.94 -16.37
C THR A 119 -5.43 3.83 -16.15
N TYR A 120 -5.28 3.36 -14.91
CA TYR A 120 -4.37 2.28 -14.55
C TYR A 120 -4.69 0.95 -15.25
N ALA A 121 -5.96 0.61 -15.42
CA ALA A 121 -6.37 -0.62 -16.09
C ALA A 121 -5.98 -0.66 -17.59
N HIS A 122 -5.89 0.50 -18.24
CA HIS A 122 -5.57 0.61 -19.67
C HIS A 122 -4.09 0.93 -19.94
N ASP A 123 -3.35 1.42 -18.95
CA ASP A 123 -1.94 1.77 -19.11
C ASP A 123 -1.04 0.52 -19.21
N LYS A 124 -0.48 0.29 -20.41
CA LYS A 124 0.40 -0.83 -20.72
C LYS A 124 1.74 -0.82 -19.98
N LYS A 125 2.09 0.29 -19.31
CA LYS A 125 3.25 0.35 -18.39
C LYS A 125 3.05 -0.56 -17.18
N TYR A 126 1.80 -0.83 -16.79
CA TYR A 126 1.49 -1.70 -15.67
C TYR A 126 1.44 -3.18 -16.09
N LEU A 127 1.94 -4.03 -15.19
CA LEU A 127 1.92 -5.47 -15.35
C LEU A 127 0.49 -5.96 -15.54
N ARG A 128 0.32 -7.03 -16.31
CA ARG A 128 -1.02 -7.61 -16.56
C ARG A 128 -1.73 -8.00 -15.27
N SER A 129 -1.02 -8.53 -14.29
CA SER A 129 -1.55 -8.86 -12.96
C SER A 129 -2.07 -7.62 -12.23
N ILE A 130 -1.32 -6.52 -12.27
CA ILE A 130 -1.73 -5.24 -11.67
C ILE A 130 -2.98 -4.70 -12.36
N ARG A 131 -3.01 -4.67 -13.71
CA ARG A 131 -4.18 -4.21 -14.47
C ARG A 131 -5.43 -5.03 -14.20
N SER A 132 -5.29 -6.36 -14.09
CA SER A 132 -6.39 -7.24 -13.68
C SER A 132 -6.86 -6.96 -12.26
N GLY A 133 -5.93 -6.74 -11.31
CA GLY A 133 -6.25 -6.38 -9.94
C GLY A 133 -6.99 -5.04 -9.83
N VAL A 134 -6.52 -4.03 -10.56
CA VAL A 134 -7.19 -2.71 -10.68
C VAL A 134 -8.60 -2.86 -11.28
N SER A 135 -8.76 -3.69 -12.30
CA SER A 135 -10.07 -3.95 -12.91
C SER A 135 -11.05 -4.59 -11.92
N LEU A 136 -10.55 -5.46 -11.04
CA LEU A 136 -11.34 -6.03 -9.95
C LEU A 136 -11.68 -4.98 -8.89
N ALA A 137 -10.73 -4.14 -8.51
CA ALA A 137 -10.95 -3.04 -7.56
C ALA A 137 -12.02 -2.06 -8.08
N LYS A 138 -12.02 -1.76 -9.38
CA LYS A 138 -13.05 -0.94 -10.03
C LYS A 138 -14.44 -1.58 -9.94
N LYS A 139 -14.56 -2.91 -10.13
CA LYS A 139 -15.85 -3.60 -9.96
C LYS A 139 -16.36 -3.48 -8.52
N THR A 140 -15.48 -3.62 -7.54
CA THR A 140 -15.82 -3.41 -6.13
C THR A 140 -16.26 -1.97 -5.87
N LEU A 141 -15.56 -0.98 -6.41
CA LEU A 141 -15.95 0.43 -6.32
C LEU A 141 -17.35 0.67 -6.89
N ASN A 142 -17.63 0.15 -8.09
CA ASN A 142 -18.93 0.28 -8.75
C ASN A 142 -20.06 -0.35 -7.95
N HIS A 143 -19.79 -1.46 -7.26
CA HIS A 143 -20.77 -2.04 -6.34
C HIS A 143 -21.12 -1.08 -5.20
N TYR A 144 -20.11 -0.50 -4.54
CA TYR A 144 -20.37 0.51 -3.50
C TYR A 144 -21.04 1.76 -4.06
N TYR A 145 -20.70 2.16 -5.29
CA TYR A 145 -21.32 3.31 -5.95
C TYR A 145 -22.83 3.09 -6.10
N SER A 146 -23.25 1.89 -6.53
CA SER A 146 -24.67 1.54 -6.63
C SER A 146 -25.42 1.59 -5.29
N LEU A 147 -24.75 1.21 -4.20
CA LEU A 147 -25.33 1.28 -2.86
C LEU A 147 -25.48 2.72 -2.37
N THR A 148 -24.48 3.56 -2.64
CA THR A 148 -24.50 4.99 -2.34
C THR A 148 -25.64 5.70 -3.09
N ASP A 149 -25.82 5.42 -4.37
CA ASP A 149 -26.88 6.01 -5.20
C ASP A 149 -28.29 5.61 -4.72
N SER A 150 -28.43 4.36 -4.26
CA SER A 150 -29.70 3.85 -3.69
C SER A 150 -30.03 4.41 -2.30
N SER A 151 -29.10 5.09 -1.63
CA SER A 151 -29.26 5.54 -0.26
C SER A 151 -29.93 6.92 -0.18
N GLU A 152 -31.06 7.00 0.52
CA GLU A 152 -31.78 8.25 0.76
C GLU A 152 -30.91 9.31 1.45
N VAL A 153 -30.02 8.88 2.34
CA VAL A 153 -29.13 9.76 3.11
C VAL A 153 -28.16 10.50 2.17
N TYR A 154 -27.55 9.80 1.22
CA TYR A 154 -26.67 10.41 0.22
C TYR A 154 -27.44 11.31 -0.75
N ARG A 155 -28.64 10.90 -1.17
CA ARG A 155 -29.50 11.71 -2.04
C ARG A 155 -29.91 13.03 -1.37
N ILE A 156 -30.27 13.00 -0.10
CA ILE A 156 -30.62 14.21 0.67
C ILE A 156 -29.39 15.12 0.81
N ALA A 157 -28.22 14.56 1.10
CA ALA A 157 -26.99 15.33 1.23
C ALA A 157 -26.55 16.04 -0.05
N MET A 158 -26.84 15.44 -1.21
CA MET A 158 -26.54 16.02 -2.52
C MET A 158 -27.64 16.94 -3.07
N SER A 159 -28.82 16.97 -2.45
CA SER A 159 -29.94 17.83 -2.87
C SER A 159 -29.87 19.24 -2.27
N LYS A 160 -28.82 19.56 -1.51
CA LYS A 160 -28.52 20.88 -0.95
C LYS A 160 -27.41 21.56 -1.73
#